data_AF-A0A261G463-F1
#
_entry.id   AF-A0A261G463-F1
#
_cell.length_a   1.000
_cell.length_b   1.000
_cell.length_c   1.000
_cell.angle_alpha   90.00
_cell.angle_beta   90.00
_cell.angle_gamma   90.00
#
_symmetry.space_group_name_H-M   'P 1'
#
loop_
_entity.id
_entity.type
_entity.pdbx_description
1 polymer ?
#
loop_
_entity_poly.entity_id
_entity_poly.type
_entity_poly.pdbx_seq_one_letter_code
_entity_poly.pdbx_strand_id
1 'polypeptide(L)'
;MDSVSLLDHLIPVSEFNHGGASKAFNSVSDGNPLIVLKNNKPSVVIISPNDYRKLTEAQEDFALYLEAKERIANANGEYLTHEDVFGEPAFNYSDADLADVEID
;
A
#
# COMPACT_ATOMS: atom_id res chain seq x y z
N MET A 1 12.29 -0.10 -21.58
CA MET A 1 12.13 1.25 -21.02
C MET A 1 13.17 2.11 -21.67
N ASP A 2 12.75 3.04 -22.53
CA ASP A 2 13.65 3.92 -23.26
C ASP A 2 14.34 4.87 -22.28
N SER A 3 15.65 5.07 -22.42
CA SER A 3 16.46 5.93 -21.54
C SER A 3 15.95 7.38 -21.48
N VAL A 4 15.19 7.81 -22.50
CA VAL A 4 14.54 9.12 -22.58
C VAL A 4 13.46 9.29 -21.50
N SER A 5 12.76 8.22 -21.10
CA SER A 5 11.69 8.30 -20.10
C SER A 5 12.21 8.54 -18.68
N LEU A 6 13.37 7.96 -18.30
CA LEU A 6 13.87 8.11 -16.93
C LEU A 6 14.39 9.52 -16.63
N LEU A 7 14.92 10.21 -17.64
CA LEU A 7 15.46 11.57 -17.52
C LEU A 7 14.37 12.59 -17.21
N ASP A 8 13.16 12.38 -17.75
CA ASP A 8 11.99 13.25 -17.49
C ASP A 8 11.49 13.14 -16.04
N HIS A 9 11.89 12.09 -15.32
CA HIS A 9 11.59 11.88 -13.91
C HIS A 9 12.69 12.38 -12.97
N LEU A 10 13.76 12.98 -13.47
CA LEU A 10 14.88 13.44 -12.64
C LEU A 10 14.92 14.97 -12.58
N ILE A 11 14.81 15.52 -11.37
CA ILE A 11 14.85 16.97 -11.17
C ILE A 11 15.85 17.37 -10.08
N PRO A 12 16.78 18.31 -10.34
CA PRO A 12 17.61 18.88 -9.29
C PRO A 12 16.78 19.61 -8.23
N VAL A 13 17.14 19.51 -6.96
CA VAL A 13 16.48 20.23 -5.86
C VAL A 13 16.50 21.76 -6.07
N SER A 14 17.47 22.28 -6.82
CA SER A 14 17.56 23.70 -7.17
C SER A 14 16.39 24.20 -8.03
N GLU A 15 15.79 23.35 -8.86
CA GLU A 15 14.61 23.71 -9.68
C GLU A 15 13.40 24.08 -8.81
N PHE A 16 13.23 23.42 -7.65
CA PHE A 16 12.16 23.76 -6.71
C PHE A 16 12.29 25.19 -6.18
N ASN A 17 13.51 25.62 -5.87
CA ASN A 17 13.78 26.94 -5.30
C ASN A 17 13.56 28.10 -6.29
N HIS A 18 13.52 27.82 -7.60
CA HIS A 18 13.33 28.83 -8.65
C HIS A 18 11.90 28.85 -9.20
N GLY A 19 10.92 28.33 -8.45
CA GLY A 19 9.51 28.29 -8.87
C GLY A 19 9.14 27.09 -9.76
N GLY A 20 10.06 26.15 -9.97
CA GLY A 20 9.81 24.91 -10.71
C GLY A 20 8.94 23.90 -9.96
N ALA A 21 8.66 24.12 -8.67
CA ALA A 21 7.92 23.19 -7.81
C ALA A 21 6.54 22.83 -8.38
N SER A 22 5.75 23.81 -8.82
CA SER A 22 4.41 23.56 -9.37
C SER A 22 4.46 22.71 -10.65
N LYS A 23 5.42 22.98 -11.54
CA LYS A 23 5.61 22.18 -12.77
C LYS A 23 6.06 20.76 -12.42
N ALA A 24 6.97 20.62 -11.45
CA ALA A 24 7.45 19.35 -10.97
C ALA A 24 6.31 18.49 -10.40
N PHE A 25 5.49 19.05 -9.51
CA PHE A 25 4.34 18.34 -8.94
C PHE A 25 3.29 17.98 -9.99
N ASN A 26 3.03 18.85 -10.97
CA ASN A 26 2.09 18.55 -12.07
C ASN A 26 2.54 17.40 -12.98
N SER A 27 3.85 17.05 -12.95
CA SER A 27 4.36 15.90 -13.72
C SER A 27 4.15 14.57 -12.99
N VAL A 28 3.83 14.59 -11.69
CA VAL A 28 3.58 13.39 -10.89
C VAL A 28 2.16 12.89 -11.16
N SER A 29 2.05 11.62 -11.53
CA SER A 29 0.79 10.93 -11.73
C SER A 29 0.95 9.46 -11.38
N ASP A 30 -0.14 8.69 -11.43
CA ASP A 30 -0.09 7.25 -11.21
C ASP A 30 0.88 6.57 -12.20
N GLY A 31 1.76 5.72 -11.67
CA GLY A 31 2.83 5.07 -12.42
C GLY A 31 3.96 6.00 -12.87
N ASN A 32 3.93 7.27 -12.48
CA ASN A 32 4.81 8.32 -12.98
C ASN A 32 5.51 9.08 -11.84
N PRO A 33 6.51 8.45 -11.17
CA PRO A 33 7.20 9.03 -10.04
C PRO A 33 8.16 10.15 -10.47
N LEU A 34 8.46 11.06 -9.55
CA LEU A 34 9.50 12.07 -9.73
C LEU A 34 10.61 11.84 -8.71
N ILE A 35 11.85 11.80 -9.18
CA ILE A 35 13.06 11.60 -8.39
C ILE A 35 13.80 12.94 -8.27
N VAL A 36 13.95 13.41 -7.04
CA VAL A 36 14.66 14.65 -6.74
C VAL A 36 16.14 14.35 -6.47
N LEU A 37 17.02 15.09 -7.15
CA LEU A 37 18.46 15.00 -7.03
C LEU A 37 19.02 16.11 -6.14
N LYS A 38 19.88 15.75 -5.18
CA LYS A 38 20.70 16.70 -4.41
C LYS A 38 22.17 16.39 -4.69
N ASN A 39 22.93 17.37 -5.19
CA ASN A 39 24.32 17.18 -5.63
C ASN A 39 24.48 16.00 -6.61
N ASN A 40 23.59 15.91 -7.61
CA ASN A 40 23.51 14.84 -8.62
C ASN A 40 23.28 13.42 -8.05
N LYS A 41 22.78 13.30 -6.83
CA LYS A 41 22.41 12.01 -6.21
C LYS A 41 20.92 11.99 -5.85
N PRO A 42 20.19 10.89 -6.12
CA PRO A 42 18.81 10.73 -5.68
C PRO A 42 18.70 10.93 -4.17
N SER A 43 17.76 11.77 -3.75
CA SER A 43 17.56 12.11 -2.34
C SER A 43 16.10 11.99 -1.89
N VAL A 44 15.15 12.16 -2.80
CA VAL A 44 13.71 12.07 -2.51
C VAL A 44 13.00 11.46 -3.72
N VAL A 45 11.97 10.66 -3.48
CA VAL A 45 11.02 10.23 -4.51
C VAL A 45 9.66 10.80 -4.15
N ILE A 46 8.99 11.38 -5.13
CA ILE A 46 7.64 11.93 -5.01
C ILE A 46 6.74 11.06 -5.91
N ILE A 47 5.65 10.57 -5.34
CA ILE A 47 4.69 9.68 -6.02
C ILE A 47 3.27 10.19 -5.78
N SER A 48 2.32 9.72 -6.58
CA SER A 48 0.91 10.02 -6.35
C SER A 48 0.43 9.38 -5.04
N PRO A 49 -0.59 9.95 -4.37
CA PRO A 49 -1.20 9.31 -3.20
C PRO A 49 -1.76 7.90 -3.50
N ASN A 50 -2.21 7.65 -4.72
CA ASN A 50 -2.73 6.35 -5.12
C ASN A 50 -1.61 5.30 -5.19
N ASP A 51 -0.47 5.66 -5.78
CA ASP A 51 0.69 4.77 -5.83
C ASP A 51 1.26 4.51 -4.44
N TYR A 52 1.31 5.53 -3.57
CA TYR A 52 1.70 5.34 -2.17
C TYR A 52 0.82 4.30 -1.47
N ARG A 53 -0.51 4.41 -1.61
CA ARG A 53 -1.46 3.47 -1.03
C ARG A 53 -1.27 2.06 -1.59
N LYS A 54 -1.22 1.90 -2.92
CA LYS A 54 -1.03 0.58 -3.56
C LYS A 54 0.26 -0.11 -3.11
N LEU A 55 1.36 0.63 -3.01
CA LEU A 55 2.64 0.09 -2.56
C LEU A 55 2.59 -0.33 -1.09
N THR A 56 1.88 0.44 -0.26
CA THR A 56 1.68 0.12 1.17
C THR A 56 0.81 -1.13 1.33
N GLU A 57 -0.34 -1.20 0.64
CA GLU A 57 -1.23 -2.36 0.64
C GLU A 57 -0.50 -3.63 0.17
N ALA A 58 0.28 -3.53 -0.92
CA ALA A 58 1.08 -4.66 -1.40
C ALA A 58 2.14 -5.12 -0.39
N GLN A 59 2.72 -4.21 0.38
CA GLN A 59 3.66 -4.55 1.46
C GLN A 59 2.95 -5.31 2.60
N GLU A 60 1.77 -4.85 3.01
CA GLU A 60 0.96 -5.46 4.06
C GLU A 60 0.48 -6.86 3.63
N ASP A 61 -0.04 -6.98 2.42
CA ASP A 61 -0.46 -8.25 1.83
C ASP A 61 0.70 -9.25 1.74
N PHE A 62 1.90 -8.77 1.39
CA PHE A 62 3.08 -9.61 1.33
C PHE A 62 3.48 -10.14 2.71
N ALA A 63 3.38 -9.31 3.76
CA ALA A 63 3.62 -9.73 5.13
C ALA A 63 2.61 -10.81 5.57
N LEU A 64 1.32 -10.61 5.28
CA LEU A 64 0.26 -11.60 5.54
C LEU A 64 0.49 -12.91 4.77
N TYR A 65 0.94 -12.82 3.52
CA TYR A 65 1.26 -13.98 2.71
C TYR A 65 2.42 -14.81 3.30
N LEU A 66 3.48 -14.15 3.77
CA LEU A 66 4.60 -14.82 4.43
C LEU A 66 4.16 -15.52 5.72
N GLU A 67 3.37 -14.83 6.55
CA GLU A 67 2.80 -15.39 7.78
C GLU A 67 1.93 -16.62 7.47
N ALA A 68 1.04 -16.54 6.47
CA ALA A 68 0.22 -17.67 6.06
C ALA A 68 1.06 -18.86 5.58
N LYS A 69 2.14 -18.60 4.82
CA LYS A 69 3.07 -19.66 4.41
C LYS A 69 3.77 -20.32 5.59
N GLU A 70 4.21 -19.54 6.57
CA GLU A 70 4.86 -20.07 7.77
C GLU A 70 3.89 -20.94 8.59
N ARG A 71 2.64 -20.49 8.75
CA ARG A 71 1.58 -21.28 9.41
C ARG A 71 1.30 -22.60 8.70
N ILE A 72 1.21 -22.58 7.37
CA ILE A 72 0.98 -23.81 6.59
C ILE A 72 2.17 -24.76 6.70
N ALA A 73 3.40 -24.24 6.64
CA ALA A 73 4.62 -25.05 6.72
C ALA A 73 4.78 -25.74 8.10
N ASN A 74 4.30 -25.09 9.16
CA ASN A 74 4.37 -25.59 10.53
C ASN A 74 3.05 -26.19 11.04
N ALA A 75 2.04 -26.34 10.18
CA ALA A 75 0.74 -26.86 10.58
C ALA A 75 0.87 -28.33 11.01
N ASN A 76 0.36 -28.65 12.20
CA ASN A 76 0.25 -30.01 12.71
C ASN A 76 -1.04 -30.72 12.22
N GLY A 77 -1.86 -30.04 11.41
CA GLY A 77 -3.15 -30.53 10.91
C GLY A 77 -4.31 -30.36 11.88
N GLU A 78 -4.10 -29.75 13.05
CA GLU A 78 -5.16 -29.38 13.97
C GLU A 78 -5.68 -27.97 13.65
N TYR A 79 -7.00 -27.83 13.62
CA TYR A 79 -7.69 -26.57 13.37
C TYR A 79 -8.69 -26.35 14.49
N LEU A 80 -8.78 -25.11 14.95
CA LEU A 80 -9.76 -24.71 15.95
C LEU A 80 -10.97 -24.10 15.23
N THR A 81 -12.16 -24.49 15.65
CA THR A 81 -13.40 -23.84 15.24
C THR A 81 -13.52 -22.46 15.89
N HIS A 82 -14.48 -21.65 15.44
CA HIS A 82 -14.78 -20.37 16.09
C HIS A 82 -15.13 -20.55 17.58
N GLU A 83 -15.88 -21.61 17.91
CA GLU A 83 -16.27 -21.97 19.27
C GLU A 83 -15.04 -22.37 20.12
N ASP A 84 -14.10 -23.13 19.56
CA ASP A 84 -12.88 -23.52 20.28
C ASP A 84 -12.00 -22.31 20.67
N VAL A 85 -12.06 -21.21 19.90
CA VAL A 85 -11.25 -20.01 20.14
C VAL A 85 -11.98 -18.97 20.99
N PHE A 86 -13.25 -18.71 20.70
CA PHE A 86 -14.02 -17.61 21.30
C PHE A 86 -15.09 -18.08 22.30
N GLY A 87 -15.29 -19.40 22.41
CA GLY A 87 -16.40 -19.99 23.15
C GLY A 87 -17.72 -19.93 22.38
N GLU A 88 -18.76 -20.47 23.00
CA GLU A 88 -20.13 -20.34 22.51
C GLU A 88 -20.51 -18.85 22.40
N PRO A 89 -21.04 -18.38 21.26
CA PRO A 89 -21.44 -17.00 21.11
C PRO A 89 -22.50 -16.66 22.17
N ALA A 90 -22.27 -15.59 22.93
CA ALA A 90 -23.22 -15.11 23.95
C ALA A 90 -24.59 -14.75 23.36
N PHE A 91 -24.65 -14.55 22.04
CA PHE A 91 -25.86 -14.26 21.28
C PHE A 91 -25.87 -15.13 20.03
N ASN A 92 -26.90 -15.97 19.91
CA ASN A 92 -27.14 -16.76 18.71
C ASN A 92 -27.84 -15.89 17.66
N TYR A 93 -27.07 -15.05 16.96
CA TYR A 93 -27.59 -14.28 15.84
C TYR A 93 -27.85 -15.21 14.66
N SER A 94 -29.10 -15.26 14.22
CA SER A 94 -29.47 -15.85 12.93
C SER A 94 -29.23 -14.84 11.81
N ASP A 95 -29.13 -15.30 10.56
CA ASP A 95 -29.06 -14.41 9.39
C ASP A 95 -30.23 -13.41 9.33
N ALA A 96 -31.37 -13.71 9.98
CA ALA A 96 -32.50 -12.81 10.10
C ALA A 96 -32.25 -11.64 11.08
N ASP A 97 -31.40 -11.84 12.10
CA ASP A 97 -31.06 -10.80 13.09
C ASP A 97 -30.04 -9.78 12.54
N LEU A 98 -29.37 -10.12 11.43
CA LEU A 98 -28.41 -9.26 10.72
C LEU A 98 -29.07 -8.37 9.66
N ALA A 99 -30.36 -8.57 9.37
CA ALA A 99 -31.08 -7.86 8.33
C ALA A 99 -31.39 -6.38 8.66
N ASP A 100 -31.29 -5.99 9.93
CA ASP A 100 -31.72 -4.67 10.41
C ASP A 100 -30.58 -3.62 10.51
N VAL A 101 -29.39 -3.90 9.95
CA VAL A 101 -28.32 -2.89 9.86
C VAL A 101 -28.46 -2.12 8.54
N GLU A 102 -29.30 -1.08 8.52
CA GLU A 102 -29.19 -0.02 7.52
C GLU A 102 -27.87 0.72 7.74
N ILE A 103 -26.90 0.49 6.85
CA ILE A 103 -25.67 1.29 6.79
C ILE A 103 -26.03 2.59 6.05
N ASP A 104 -26.19 3.68 6.79
CA ASP A 104 -26.24 5.06 6.27
C ASP A 104 -24.90 5.49 5.66
#